data_AF-A0AAW5TIT3-F1
#
_entry.id   AF-A0AAW5TIT3-F1
#
_cell.length_a   1.000
_cell.length_b   1.000
_cell.length_c   1.000
_cell.angle_alpha   90.00
_cell.angle_beta   90.00
_cell.angle_gamma   90.00
#
_symmetry.space_group_name_H-M   'P 1'
#
loop_
_entity.id
_entity.type
_entity.pdbx_description
1 polymer ?
#
loop_
_entity_poly.entity_id
_entity_poly.type
_entity_poly.pdbx_seq_one_letter_code
_entity_poly.pdbx_strand_id
1 'polypeptide(L)'
;MLERSFAHQQLRALKWRLPLDDDSKYYLERLERGFEGENEFSEILASYNTCTSIHDFTFEIDGSTRQIDTVFLSNNECILFEVKNYIGDFIYKEDEFYVYHNMQKIPS
;
A
#
# COMPACT_ATOMS: atom_id res chain seq x y z
N MET A 1 -4.83 10.42 -9.11
CA MET A 1 -4.19 10.65 -7.79
C MET A 1 -4.92 9.75 -6.82
N LEU A 2 -4.20 8.96 -6.03
CA LEU A 2 -4.81 8.02 -5.09
C LEU A 2 -5.55 8.78 -3.98
N GLU A 3 -6.63 8.19 -3.48
CA GLU A 3 -7.38 8.75 -2.37
C GLU A 3 -6.96 8.12 -1.05
N ARG A 4 -6.94 8.93 0.00
CA ARG A 4 -6.67 8.41 1.35
C ARG A 4 -7.90 7.67 1.85
N SER A 5 -7.69 6.57 2.57
CA SER A 5 -8.77 5.91 3.29
C SER A 5 -9.50 6.87 4.24
N PHE A 6 -10.77 6.58 4.52
CA PHE A 6 -11.59 7.41 5.40
C PHE A 6 -10.97 7.61 6.79
N ALA A 7 -10.43 6.54 7.38
CA ALA A 7 -9.75 6.60 8.68
C ALA A 7 -8.54 7.55 8.65
N HIS A 8 -7.76 7.52 7.57
CA HIS A 8 -6.61 8.41 7.37
C HIS A 8 -7.07 9.87 7.31
N GLN A 9 -8.12 10.17 6.52
CA GLN A 9 -8.68 11.53 6.44
C GLN A 9 -9.19 12.02 7.81
N GLN A 10 -9.91 11.17 8.54
CA GLN A 10 -10.44 11.50 9.86
C GLN A 10 -9.33 11.83 10.86
N LEU A 11 -8.34 10.95 11.00
CA LEU A 11 -7.26 11.13 11.98
C LEU A 11 -6.41 12.37 11.68
N ARG A 12 -6.13 12.66 10.40
CA ARG A 12 -5.47 13.93 10.02
C ARG A 12 -6.31 15.13 10.44
N ALA A 13 -7.61 15.12 10.16
CA ALA A 13 -8.50 16.20 10.54
C ALA A 13 -8.61 16.37 12.06
N LEU A 14 -8.53 15.28 12.82
CA LEU A 14 -8.58 15.27 14.28
C LEU A 14 -7.27 15.79 14.89
N LYS A 15 -6.10 15.37 14.37
CA LYS A 15 -4.76 15.81 14.79
C LYS A 15 -4.61 17.33 14.79
N TRP A 16 -5.27 18.03 13.87
CA TRP A 16 -5.27 19.50 13.81
C TRP A 16 -6.11 20.17 14.89
N ARG A 17 -7.09 19.46 15.47
CA ARG A 17 -8.07 20.01 16.42
C ARG A 17 -7.81 19.58 17.86
N LEU A 18 -7.17 18.44 18.06
CA LEU A 18 -6.91 17.84 19.37
C LEU A 18 -5.60 17.04 19.34
N PRO A 19 -4.83 17.00 20.44
CA PRO A 19 -3.77 16.00 20.59
C PRO A 19 -4.37 14.58 20.54
N LEU A 20 -3.85 13.77 19.61
CA LEU A 20 -4.14 12.34 19.54
C LEU A 20 -3.43 11.58 20.67
N ASP A 21 -4.07 10.53 21.19
CA ASP A 21 -3.39 9.53 22.01
C ASP A 21 -2.30 8.79 21.20
N ASP A 22 -1.42 8.08 21.88
CA ASP A 22 -0.24 7.48 21.25
C ASP A 22 -0.59 6.36 20.26
N ASP A 23 -1.66 5.61 20.50
CA ASP A 23 -2.13 4.57 19.58
C ASP A 23 -2.67 5.20 18.28
N SER A 24 -3.46 6.26 18.42
CA SER A 24 -4.00 7.04 17.29
C SER A 24 -2.89 7.74 16.50
N LYS A 25 -1.84 8.26 17.17
CA LYS A 25 -0.67 8.82 16.49
C LYS A 25 0.06 7.74 15.69
N TYR A 26 0.36 6.61 16.31
CA TYR A 26 1.06 5.50 15.66
C TYR A 26 0.25 4.94 14.48
N TYR A 27 -1.07 4.82 14.62
CA TYR A 27 -1.94 4.40 13.55
C TYR A 27 -1.97 5.40 12.39
N LEU A 28 -2.07 6.70 12.69
CA LEU A 28 -1.99 7.74 11.67
C LEU A 28 -0.65 7.71 10.91
N GLU A 29 0.47 7.55 11.62
CA GLU A 29 1.79 7.41 10.96
C GLU A 29 1.84 6.20 10.03
N ARG A 30 1.25 5.06 10.42
CA ARG A 30 1.16 3.88 9.54
C ARG A 30 0.34 4.18 8.28
N LEU A 31 -0.78 4.88 8.42
CA LEU A 31 -1.62 5.28 7.29
C LEU A 31 -0.94 6.30 6.37
N GLU A 32 -0.19 7.25 6.94
CA GLU A 32 0.60 8.22 6.17
C GLU A 32 1.69 7.51 5.35
N ARG A 33 2.43 6.57 5.96
CA ARG A 33 3.45 5.76 5.27
C ARG A 33 2.90 4.86 4.18
N GLY A 34 1.78 4.17 4.45
CA GLY A 34 1.12 3.32 3.45
C GLY A 34 0.72 4.13 2.22
N PHE A 35 0.04 5.26 2.44
CA PHE A 35 -0.38 6.15 1.36
C PHE A 35 0.80 6.74 0.57
N GLU A 36 1.90 7.10 1.24
CA GLU A 36 3.11 7.58 0.56
C GLU A 36 3.68 6.50 -0.38
N GLY A 37 3.83 5.26 0.12
CA GLY A 37 4.30 4.15 -0.71
C GLY A 37 3.40 3.81 -1.90
N GLU A 38 2.08 3.87 -1.71
CA GLU A 38 1.13 3.67 -2.81
C GLU A 38 1.26 4.76 -3.90
N ASN A 39 1.50 6.02 -3.52
CA ASN A 39 1.71 7.10 -4.50
C ASN A 39 3.03 6.92 -5.25
N GLU A 40 4.12 6.64 -4.54
CA GLU A 40 5.42 6.35 -5.17
C GLU A 40 5.31 5.17 -6.14
N PHE A 41 4.62 4.10 -5.75
CA PHE A 41 4.37 2.96 -6.61
C PHE A 41 3.52 3.32 -7.84
N SER A 42 2.47 4.13 -7.65
CA SER A 42 1.65 4.63 -8.76
C SER A 42 2.45 5.48 -9.75
N GLU A 43 3.38 6.32 -9.27
CA GLU A 43 4.31 7.09 -10.12
C GLU A 43 5.27 6.19 -10.90
N ILE A 44 5.81 5.15 -10.26
CA ILE A 44 6.62 4.13 -10.93
C ILE A 44 5.82 3.47 -12.06
N LEU A 45 4.58 3.04 -11.79
CA LEU A 45 3.74 2.41 -12.81
C LEU A 45 3.36 3.38 -13.95
N ALA A 46 3.12 4.65 -13.64
CA ALA A 46 2.82 5.67 -14.64
C ALA A 46 3.98 5.92 -15.61
N SER A 47 5.21 5.56 -15.25
CA SER A 47 6.37 5.65 -16.15
C SER A 47 6.34 4.63 -17.30
N TYR A 48 5.49 3.59 -17.21
CA TYR A 48 5.33 2.57 -18.24
C TYR A 48 4.23 2.94 -19.24
N ASN A 49 4.63 3.51 -20.38
CA ASN A 49 3.71 4.07 -21.39
C ASN A 49 2.82 3.05 -22.16
N THR A 50 3.02 1.75 -21.98
CA THR A 50 2.34 0.69 -22.76
C THR A 50 1.24 -0.04 -21.99
N CYS A 51 0.95 0.40 -20.77
CA CYS A 51 0.09 -0.33 -19.84
C CYS A 51 -0.91 0.60 -19.16
N THR A 52 -2.00 0.03 -18.65
CA THR A 52 -3.01 0.74 -17.86
C THR A 52 -2.97 0.23 -16.43
N SER A 53 -2.88 1.12 -15.45
CA SER A 53 -3.06 0.78 -14.04
C SER A 53 -4.49 1.12 -13.57
N ILE A 54 -5.09 0.22 -12.79
CA ILE A 54 -6.32 0.44 -12.04
C ILE A 54 -5.95 0.32 -10.57
N HIS A 55 -6.20 1.37 -9.80
CA HIS A 55 -5.91 1.39 -8.37
C HIS A 55 -7.19 1.19 -7.57
N ASP A 56 -7.06 0.65 -6.36
CA ASP A 56 -8.19 0.40 -5.44
C ASP A 56 -9.31 -0.44 -6.07
N PHE A 57 -8.92 -1.57 -6.70
CA PHE A 57 -9.86 -2.44 -7.40
C PHE A 57 -10.60 -3.34 -6.40
N THR A 58 -11.85 -3.01 -6.12
CA THR A 58 -12.73 -3.79 -5.24
C THR A 58 -13.70 -4.63 -6.06
N PHE A 59 -13.82 -5.92 -5.72
CA PHE A 59 -14.74 -6.85 -6.37
C PHE A 59 -15.30 -7.87 -5.36
N GLU A 60 -16.38 -8.55 -5.74
CA GLU A 60 -17.00 -9.60 -4.95
C GLU A 60 -16.81 -10.96 -5.62
N ILE A 61 -16.38 -11.95 -4.85
CA ILE A 61 -16.31 -13.34 -5.28
C ILE A 61 -16.76 -14.24 -4.14
N ASP A 62 -17.67 -15.18 -4.42
CA ASP A 62 -18.25 -16.11 -3.44
C ASP A 62 -18.81 -15.41 -2.18
N GLY A 63 -19.48 -14.26 -2.35
CA GLY A 63 -20.03 -13.47 -1.25
C GLY A 63 -18.98 -12.78 -0.38
N SER A 64 -17.70 -12.81 -0.77
CA SER A 64 -16.61 -12.12 -0.09
C SER A 64 -16.13 -10.94 -0.92
N THR A 65 -16.11 -9.74 -0.32
CA THR A 65 -15.47 -8.57 -0.92
C THR A 65 -13.95 -8.70 -0.81
N ARG A 66 -13.25 -8.49 -1.92
CA ARG A 66 -11.78 -8.47 -2.01
C ARG A 66 -11.35 -7.15 -2.62
N GLN A 67 -10.22 -6.64 -2.15
CA GLN A 67 -9.59 -5.42 -2.67
C GLN A 67 -8.20 -5.80 -3.19
N ILE A 68 -7.82 -5.23 -4.32
CA ILE A 68 -6.48 -5.30 -4.89
C ILE A 68 -5.97 -3.87 -4.99
N ASP A 69 -4.82 -3.60 -4.38
CA ASP A 69 -4.25 -2.25 -4.34
C ASP A 69 -4.01 -1.70 -5.74
N THR A 70 -3.43 -2.51 -6.62
CA THR A 70 -3.26 -2.14 -8.03
C THR A 70 -3.33 -3.33 -8.99
N VAL A 71 -4.12 -3.18 -10.04
CA VAL A 71 -4.15 -4.06 -11.21
C VAL A 71 -3.40 -3.37 -12.34
N PHE A 72 -2.38 -4.01 -12.88
CA PHE A 72 -1.61 -3.52 -14.01
C PHE A 72 -1.90 -4.38 -15.25
N LEU A 73 -2.48 -3.74 -16.26
CA LEU A 73 -2.92 -4.37 -17.49
C LEU A 73 -1.95 -4.02 -18.62
N SER A 74 -1.29 -5.04 -19.14
CA SER A 74 -0.58 -4.99 -20.42
C SER A 74 -1.43 -5.67 -21.51
N ASN A 75 -0.99 -5.62 -22.77
CA ASN A 75 -1.74 -6.18 -23.89
C ASN A 75 -2.08 -7.68 -23.72
N ASN A 76 -1.21 -8.44 -23.05
CA ASN A 76 -1.33 -9.90 -22.94
C ASN A 76 -1.31 -10.39 -21.48
N GLU A 77 -1.17 -9.50 -20.50
CA GLU A 77 -0.91 -9.88 -19.12
C GLU A 77 -1.71 -8.98 -18.16
N CYS A 78 -2.17 -9.59 -17.06
CA CYS A 78 -2.78 -8.92 -15.93
C CYS A 78 -1.93 -9.24 -14.70
N ILE A 79 -1.34 -8.21 -14.10
CA ILE A 79 -0.46 -8.33 -12.94
C ILE A 79 -1.15 -7.66 -11.76
N LEU A 80 -1.26 -8.39 -10.65
CA LEU A 80 -1.88 -7.90 -9.42
C LEU A 80 -0.78 -7.53 -8.43
N PHE A 81 -0.89 -6.33 -7.85
CA PHE A 81 0.05 -5.84 -6.86
C PHE A 81 -0.66 -5.59 -5.53
N GLU A 82 -0.04 -6.10 -4.46
CA GLU A 82 -0.26 -5.71 -3.08
C GLU A 82 0.91 -4.82 -2.67
N VAL A 83 0.65 -3.57 -2.29
CA VAL A 83 1.70 -2.56 -2.04
C VAL A 83 1.96 -2.47 -0.55
N LYS A 84 3.14 -2.92 -0.11
CA LYS A 84 3.56 -2.81 1.29
C LYS A 84 4.78 -1.91 1.43
N ASN A 85 4.61 -0.77 2.10
CA ASN A 85 5.71 0.14 2.45
C ASN A 85 6.28 -0.22 3.83
N TYR A 86 7.39 -0.95 3.84
CA TYR A 86 8.16 -1.25 5.05
C TYR A 86 9.44 -0.40 5.09
N ILE A 87 9.78 0.12 6.27
CA ILE A 87 11.03 0.87 6.50
C ILE A 87 12.04 -0.06 7.19
N GLY A 88 13.24 -0.18 6.61
CA GLY A 88 14.32 -0.98 7.17
C GLY A 88 15.27 -1.50 6.09
N ASP A 89 16.33 -2.17 6.52
CA ASP A 89 17.20 -2.91 5.62
C ASP A 89 16.56 -4.27 5.34
N PHE A 90 16.33 -4.58 4.07
CA PHE A 90 15.70 -5.83 3.66
C PHE A 90 16.57 -6.60 2.66
N ILE A 91 16.52 -7.93 2.74
CA ILE A 91 17.10 -8.84 1.75
C ILE A 91 15.95 -9.54 1.03
N TYR A 92 15.97 -9.50 -0.29
CA TYR A 92 15.12 -10.33 -1.13
C TYR A 92 15.87 -11.60 -1.56
N LYS A 93 15.36 -12.77 -1.21
CA LYS A 93 15.96 -14.08 -1.56
C LYS A 93 14.86 -15.13 -1.67
N GLU A 94 14.93 -15.98 -2.71
CA GLU A 94 14.00 -17.12 -2.89
C GLU A 94 12.52 -16.69 -2.89
N ASP A 95 12.20 -15.60 -3.59
CA ASP A 95 10.87 -14.99 -3.66
C ASP A 95 10.30 -14.46 -2.33
N GLU A 96 11.15 -14.29 -1.33
CA GLU A 96 10.77 -13.87 0.01
C GLU A 96 11.57 -12.65 0.46
N PHE A 97 10.93 -11.80 1.28
CA PHE A 97 11.57 -10.67 1.94
C PHE A 97 11.97 -11.02 3.37
N TYR A 98 13.19 -10.63 3.74
CA TYR A 98 13.74 -10.81 5.08
C TYR A 98 14.23 -9.47 5.63
N VAL A 99 14.00 -9.24 6.91
CA VAL A 99 14.63 -8.14 7.63
C VAL A 99 16.12 -8.44 7.78
N TYR A 100 16.99 -7.56 7.27
CA TYR A 100 18.44 -7.76 7.20
C TYR A 100 19.08 -8.09 8.56
N HIS A 101 18.62 -7.42 9.62
CA HIS A 101 19.29 -7.49 10.92
C HIS A 101 18.98 -8.78 11.72
N ASN A 102 17.83 -9.42 11.50
CA ASN A 102 17.41 -10.62 12.24
C ASN A 102 16.98 -11.78 11.34
N MET A 103 17.05 -11.62 10.02
CA MET A 103 16.59 -12.58 9.01
C MET A 103 15.15 -13.04 9.23
N GLN A 104 14.32 -12.22 9.88
CA GLN A 104 12.91 -12.52 10.06
C GLN A 104 12.19 -12.35 8.74
N LYS A 105 11.47 -13.40 8.32
CA LYS A 105 10.62 -13.38 7.13
C LYS A 105 9.51 -12.35 7.29
N ILE A 106 9.34 -11.51 6.28
CA ILE A 106 8.20 -10.60 6.16
C ILE A 106 7.07 -11.38 5.48
N PRO A 107 5.87 -11.43 6.08
CA PRO A 107 4.74 -12.09 5.44
C PRO A 107 4.36 -11.35 4.15
N SER A 108 4.50 -12.06 3.04
CA SER A 108 3.90 -11.77 1.73
C SER A 108 2.38 -11.74 1.86
#